data_AF-A0AAJ6BLP0-F1
#
_entry.id   AF-A0AAJ6BLP0-F1
#
_cell.length_a   1.000
_cell.length_b   1.000
_cell.length_c   1.000
_cell.angle_alpha   90.00
_cell.angle_beta   90.00
_cell.angle_gamma   90.00
#
_symmetry.space_group_name_H-M   'P 1'
#
loop_
_entity.id
_entity.type
_entity.pdbx_description
1 polymer ?
#
loop_
_entity_poly.entity_id
_entity_poly.type
_entity_poly.pdbx_seq_one_letter_code
_entity_poly.pdbx_strand_id
1 'polypeptide(L)'
;MRQVPRKTILSAALLMAGGAMLSGCAGGSLFNRGQPDEFAVQRQAPLVVPPDFSLVPPSPGAPRPAEGTASQQALDAMFGGTAPRSSVETSALDRAGTADPGIRSDVGDPQTNTVDKASVTRAIVSAPQGDGREAQAVIPSAGGATTPAT
;
A
#
# COMPACT_ATOMS: atom_id res chain seq x y z
N MET A 1 34.77 13.88 -68.76
CA MET A 1 33.94 13.66 -67.56
C MET A 1 34.86 13.37 -66.38
N ARG A 2 35.04 14.32 -65.44
CA ARG A 2 35.94 14.14 -64.29
C ARG A 2 35.28 13.22 -63.26
N GLN A 3 35.92 12.10 -62.96
CA GLN A 3 35.51 11.16 -61.90
C GLN A 3 35.65 11.86 -60.55
N VAL A 4 34.53 12.09 -59.85
CA VAL A 4 34.56 12.67 -58.50
C VAL A 4 35.03 11.55 -57.54
N PRO A 5 36.05 11.80 -56.69
CA PRO A 5 36.55 10.77 -55.78
C PRO A 5 35.40 10.22 -54.91
N ARG A 6 35.30 8.90 -54.78
CA ARG A 6 34.25 8.25 -53.95
C ARG A 6 34.21 8.80 -52.52
N LYS A 7 35.36 9.20 -51.97
CA LYS A 7 35.48 9.88 -50.67
C LYS A 7 34.75 11.23 -50.63
N THR A 8 34.88 12.07 -51.66
CA THR A 8 34.16 13.36 -51.75
C THR A 8 32.65 13.19 -51.91
N ILE A 9 32.20 12.14 -52.61
CA ILE A 9 30.76 11.82 -52.72
C ILE A 9 30.21 11.40 -51.34
N LEU A 10 30.93 10.56 -50.60
CA LEU A 10 30.55 10.13 -49.25
C LEU A 10 30.53 11.29 -48.25
N SER A 11 31.53 12.18 -48.29
CA SER A 11 31.57 13.37 -47.43
C SER A 11 30.42 14.34 -47.72
N ALA A 12 30.10 14.57 -49.00
CA ALA A 12 29.00 15.44 -49.39
C ALA A 12 27.64 14.85 -48.98
N ALA A 13 27.43 13.54 -49.15
CA ALA A 13 26.22 12.86 -48.71
C ALA A 13 26.03 12.95 -47.18
N LEU A 14 27.12 12.79 -46.41
CA LEU A 14 27.09 12.88 -44.96
C LEU A 14 26.76 14.31 -44.47
N LEU A 15 27.34 15.33 -45.11
CA LEU A 15 27.04 16.73 -44.83
C LEU A 15 25.58 17.10 -45.17
N MET A 16 25.07 16.59 -46.29
CA MET A 16 23.68 16.83 -46.70
C MET A 16 22.68 16.14 -45.75
N ALA A 17 22.98 14.90 -45.34
CA ALA A 17 22.19 14.15 -44.37
C ALA A 17 22.20 14.82 -42.98
N GLY A 18 23.37 15.30 -42.54
CA GLY A 18 23.50 16.05 -41.29
C GLY A 18 22.74 17.38 -41.31
N GLY A 19 22.82 18.12 -42.42
CA GLY A 19 22.06 19.37 -42.60
C GLY A 19 20.54 19.15 -42.61
N ALA A 20 20.06 18.07 -43.25
CA ALA A 20 18.65 17.70 -43.25
C ALA A 20 18.14 17.34 -41.83
N MET A 21 18.95 16.66 -41.02
CA MET A 21 18.62 16.35 -39.63
C MET A 21 18.60 17.61 -38.73
N LEU A 22 19.43 18.62 -38.99
CA LEU A 22 19.47 19.86 -38.20
C LEU A 22 18.42 20.90 -38.63
N SER A 23 17.82 20.77 -39.82
CA SER A 23 16.78 21.68 -40.33
C SER A 23 15.52 21.74 -39.45
N GLY A 24 15.24 20.68 -38.67
CA GLY A 24 14.13 20.66 -37.70
C GLY A 24 14.38 21.45 -36.41
N CYS A 25 15.64 21.69 -36.04
CA CYS A 25 16.02 22.45 -34.85
C CYS A 25 16.29 23.93 -35.14
N ALA A 26 16.34 24.34 -36.41
CA ALA A 26 16.43 25.73 -36.81
C ALA A 26 15.05 26.39 -36.69
N GLY A 27 14.69 26.75 -35.45
CA GLY A 27 13.82 27.89 -35.16
C GLY A 27 12.56 27.94 -35.99
N GLY A 28 11.77 26.87 -35.96
CA GLY A 28 10.37 26.98 -36.32
C GLY A 28 9.71 27.99 -35.39
N SER A 29 9.58 29.23 -35.85
CA SER A 29 8.57 30.23 -35.49
C SER A 29 8.76 31.50 -36.33
N LEU A 30 9.19 31.38 -37.59
CA LEU A 30 9.64 32.56 -38.32
C LEU A 30 8.55 33.36 -39.02
N PHE A 31 7.33 32.84 -39.22
CA PHE A 31 6.29 33.63 -39.91
C PHE A 31 4.86 33.56 -39.44
N ASN A 32 4.44 32.62 -38.57
CA ASN A 32 3.11 32.70 -37.98
C ASN A 32 2.92 31.68 -36.85
N ARG A 33 3.39 31.98 -35.65
CA ARG A 33 2.87 31.30 -34.46
C ARG A 33 2.36 32.39 -33.57
N GLY A 34 1.07 32.69 -33.68
CA GLY A 34 0.37 33.42 -32.64
C GLY A 34 0.77 32.77 -31.33
N GLN A 35 1.46 33.54 -30.48
CA GLN A 35 1.73 33.10 -29.13
C GLN A 35 0.39 32.62 -28.56
N PRO A 36 0.32 31.41 -28.00
CA PRO A 36 -0.92 30.91 -27.45
C PRO A 36 -1.36 31.91 -26.39
N ASP A 37 -2.42 32.65 -26.70
CA ASP A 37 -2.95 33.71 -25.86
C ASP A 37 -3.36 33.10 -24.52
N GLU A 38 -2.53 33.32 -23.50
CA GLU A 38 -2.76 32.85 -22.14
C GLU A 38 -4.03 33.45 -21.49
N PHE A 39 -4.67 34.43 -22.15
CA PHE A 39 -5.96 35.01 -21.78
C PHE A 39 -7.10 34.65 -22.74
N ALA A 40 -6.88 33.73 -23.71
CA ALA A 40 -7.96 33.19 -24.52
C ALA A 40 -8.85 32.30 -23.65
N VAL A 41 -9.87 32.92 -23.05
CA VAL A 41 -10.88 32.24 -22.23
C VAL A 41 -11.66 31.27 -23.11
N GLN A 42 -11.29 29.99 -23.05
CA GLN A 42 -12.14 28.92 -23.55
C GLN A 42 -13.47 28.98 -22.81
N ARG A 43 -14.58 28.80 -23.53
CA ARG A 43 -15.91 28.84 -22.93
C ARG A 43 -15.96 27.82 -21.80
N GLN A 44 -16.02 28.34 -20.57
CA GLN A 44 -16.19 27.55 -19.36
C GLN A 44 -17.39 26.61 -19.60
N ALA A 45 -17.17 25.29 -19.47
CA ALA A 45 -18.28 24.35 -19.44
C ALA A 45 -19.28 24.83 -18.39
N PRO A 46 -20.61 24.76 -18.63
CA PRO A 46 -21.59 25.17 -17.66
C PRO A 46 -21.27 24.53 -16.31
N LEU A 47 -21.11 25.36 -15.27
CA LEU A 47 -20.90 24.84 -13.92
C LEU A 47 -22.18 24.10 -13.53
N VAL A 48 -22.13 22.76 -13.59
CA VAL A 48 -23.12 21.93 -12.93
C VAL A 48 -22.90 22.16 -11.45
N VAL A 49 -23.78 22.96 -10.85
CA VAL A 49 -23.87 23.08 -9.39
C VAL A 49 -24.13 21.66 -8.88
N PRO A 50 -23.19 21.06 -8.14
CA PRO A 50 -23.45 19.77 -7.50
C PRO A 50 -24.74 19.90 -6.68
N PRO A 51 -25.57 18.85 -6.58
CA PRO A 51 -26.76 18.92 -5.74
C PRO A 51 -26.34 19.43 -4.36
N ASP A 52 -26.98 20.50 -3.90
CA ASP A 52 -26.74 21.06 -2.57
C ASP A 52 -26.97 19.93 -1.57
N PHE A 53 -25.87 19.35 -1.06
CA PHE A 53 -25.97 18.49 0.10
C PHE A 53 -26.29 19.44 1.24
N SER A 54 -27.57 19.52 1.59
CA SER A 54 -28.04 20.11 2.84
C SER A 54 -27.53 19.24 3.99
N LEU A 55 -26.21 19.28 4.21
CA LEU A 55 -25.59 18.71 5.38
C LEU A 55 -26.16 19.49 6.55
N VAL A 56 -26.90 18.80 7.40
CA VAL A 56 -27.38 19.37 8.66
C VAL A 56 -26.15 19.86 9.40
N PRO A 57 -26.05 21.17 9.73
CA PRO A 57 -24.93 21.69 10.48
C PRO A 57 -24.79 20.89 11.78
N PRO A 58 -23.58 20.46 12.16
CA PRO A 58 -23.39 19.73 13.40
C PRO A 58 -23.94 20.58 14.56
N SER A 59 -24.78 19.97 15.40
CA SER A 59 -25.39 20.67 16.53
C SER A 59 -24.32 21.39 17.35
N PRO A 60 -24.48 22.69 17.65
CA PRO A 60 -23.52 23.43 18.47
C PRO A 60 -23.26 22.69 19.79
N GLY A 61 -22.01 22.30 20.05
CA GLY A 61 -21.62 21.55 21.25
C GLY A 61 -21.65 20.02 21.14
N ALA A 62 -21.96 19.45 19.96
CA ALA A 62 -21.76 18.03 19.74
C ALA A 62 -20.27 17.67 19.95
N PRO A 63 -19.94 16.60 20.71
CA PRO A 63 -18.58 16.12 20.83
C PRO A 63 -18.01 15.89 19.43
N ARG A 64 -16.90 16.56 19.12
CA ARG A 64 -16.18 16.31 17.87
C ARG A 64 -15.80 14.82 17.88
N PRO A 65 -16.07 14.05 16.81
CA PRO A 65 -15.50 12.72 16.68
C PRO A 65 -13.99 12.86 16.88
N ALA A 66 -13.45 12.22 17.91
CA ALA A 66 -12.02 12.16 18.10
C ALA A 66 -11.49 11.22 17.02
N GLU A 67 -11.25 11.79 15.85
CA GLU A 67 -10.53 11.11 14.80
C GLU A 67 -9.13 10.79 15.32
N GLY A 68 -8.76 9.51 15.30
CA GLY A 68 -7.38 9.08 15.60
C GLY A 68 -6.38 9.83 14.73
N THR A 69 -5.10 9.77 15.08
CA THR A 69 -4.07 10.41 14.24
C THR A 69 -4.14 9.85 12.81
N ALA A 70 -3.71 10.63 11.81
CA ALA A 70 -3.70 10.17 10.41
C ALA A 70 -2.95 8.84 10.24
N SER A 71 -1.91 8.60 11.06
CA SER A 71 -1.19 7.33 11.12
C SER A 71 -2.06 6.18 11.64
N GLN A 72 -2.88 6.41 12.68
CA GLN A 72 -3.81 5.39 13.19
C GLN A 72 -4.88 5.04 12.16
N GLN A 73 -5.42 6.04 11.46
CA GLN A 73 -6.39 5.83 10.38
C GLN A 73 -5.78 5.05 9.20
N ALA A 74 -4.53 5.35 8.83
CA ALA A 74 -3.82 4.60 7.81
C ALA A 74 -3.59 3.14 8.22
N LEU A 75 -3.18 2.89 9.48
CA LEU A 75 -3.00 1.53 10.00
C LEU A 75 -4.33 0.76 10.03
N ASP A 76 -5.41 1.41 10.45
CA ASP A 76 -6.75 0.82 10.48
C ASP A 76 -7.23 0.46 9.06
N ALA A 77 -7.01 1.35 8.09
CA ALA A 77 -7.33 1.10 6.68
C ALA A 77 -6.47 0.00 6.04
N MET A 78 -5.19 -0.10 6.43
CA MET A 78 -4.26 -1.11 5.91
C MET A 78 -4.50 -2.50 6.51
N PHE A 79 -4.86 -2.57 7.79
CA PHE A 79 -4.96 -3.83 8.53
C PHE A 79 -6.39 -4.23 8.90
N GLY A 80 -7.39 -3.41 8.56
CA GLY A 80 -8.81 -3.67 8.85
C GLY A 80 -9.17 -3.56 10.34
N GLY A 81 -8.35 -2.84 11.11
CA GLY A 81 -8.52 -2.68 12.54
C GLY A 81 -8.31 -3.95 13.36
N THR A 82 -8.91 -3.97 14.55
CA THR A 82 -8.72 -5.07 15.50
C THR A 82 -9.51 -6.30 15.04
N ALA A 83 -8.81 -7.32 14.55
CA ALA A 83 -9.43 -8.60 14.21
C ALA A 83 -10.02 -9.27 15.47
N PRO A 84 -11.23 -9.87 15.40
CA PRO A 84 -11.78 -10.66 16.49
C PRO A 84 -10.82 -11.80 16.84
N ARG A 85 -10.45 -11.91 18.12
CA ARG A 85 -9.63 -13.02 18.60
C ARG A 85 -10.48 -14.28 18.74
N SER A 86 -9.87 -15.43 18.45
CA SER A 86 -10.56 -16.71 18.59
C SER A 86 -10.89 -16.99 20.07
N SER A 87 -11.98 -17.69 20.33
CA SER A 87 -12.34 -18.11 21.71
C SER A 87 -11.24 -18.95 22.36
N VAL A 88 -10.51 -19.73 21.56
CA VAL A 88 -9.38 -20.55 22.01
C VAL A 88 -8.23 -19.65 22.48
N GLU A 89 -7.89 -18.60 21.75
CA GLU A 89 -6.85 -17.64 22.13
C GLU A 89 -7.18 -16.99 23.48
N THR A 90 -8.40 -16.46 23.63
CA THR A 90 -8.84 -15.86 24.90
C THR A 90 -8.78 -16.87 26.04
N SER A 91 -9.29 -18.10 25.83
CA SER A 91 -9.24 -19.15 26.86
C SER A 91 -7.82 -19.57 27.26
N ALA A 92 -6.87 -19.48 26.33
CA ALA A 92 -5.47 -19.80 26.58
C ALA A 92 -4.80 -18.67 27.36
N LEU A 93 -5.09 -17.41 27.04
CA LEU A 93 -4.61 -16.24 27.76
C LEU A 93 -5.17 -16.19 29.20
N ASP A 94 -6.46 -16.47 29.38
CA ASP A 94 -7.09 -16.52 30.70
C ASP A 94 -6.46 -17.59 31.60
N ARG A 95 -6.12 -18.75 31.02
CA ARG A 95 -5.40 -19.83 31.72
C ARG A 95 -3.93 -19.49 31.96
N ALA A 96 -3.29 -18.75 31.07
CA ALA A 96 -1.90 -18.33 31.22
C ALA A 96 -1.70 -17.28 32.32
N GLY A 97 -2.74 -16.48 32.60
CA GLY A 97 -2.71 -15.47 33.66
C GLY A 97 -1.87 -14.24 33.32
N THR A 98 -1.61 -13.41 34.33
CA THR A 98 -0.86 -12.16 34.17
C THR A 98 0.64 -12.41 34.22
N ALA A 99 1.38 -11.86 33.26
CA ALA A 99 2.83 -11.95 33.24
C ALA A 99 3.46 -11.03 34.31
N ASP A 100 4.58 -11.47 34.89
CA ASP A 100 5.40 -10.63 35.76
C ASP A 100 6.07 -9.51 34.93
N PRO A 101 6.05 -8.25 35.40
CA PRO A 101 6.71 -7.12 34.72
C PRO A 101 8.18 -7.35 34.34
N GLY A 102 8.91 -8.20 35.09
CA GLY A 102 10.34 -8.49 34.89
C GLY A 102 10.65 -9.75 34.08
N ILE A 103 9.64 -10.53 33.67
CA ILE A 103 9.84 -11.92 33.22
C ILE A 103 10.86 -12.09 32.08
N ARG A 104 11.02 -11.09 31.21
CA ARG A 104 11.99 -11.15 30.10
C ARG A 104 13.43 -11.06 30.57
N SER A 105 13.68 -10.33 31.66
CA SER A 105 15.00 -10.26 32.29
C SER A 105 15.28 -11.55 33.05
N ASP A 106 14.31 -12.07 33.79
CA ASP A 106 14.47 -13.29 34.59
C ASP A 106 14.70 -14.52 33.70
N VAL A 107 13.93 -14.68 32.62
CA VAL A 107 14.12 -15.80 31.67
C VAL A 107 15.47 -15.73 30.95
N GLY A 108 16.03 -14.53 30.79
CA GLY A 108 17.33 -14.30 30.17
C GLY A 108 18.53 -14.38 31.11
N ASP A 109 18.31 -14.43 32.43
CA ASP A 109 19.37 -14.50 33.44
C ASP A 109 20.03 -15.89 33.44
N PRO A 110 21.37 -15.99 33.26
CA PRO A 110 22.09 -17.26 33.38
C PRO A 110 21.92 -17.98 34.73
N GLN A 111 21.52 -17.27 35.79
CA GLN A 111 21.25 -17.85 37.11
C GLN A 111 19.83 -18.43 37.25
N THR A 112 18.96 -18.23 36.26
CA THR A 112 17.63 -18.82 36.26
C THR A 112 17.70 -20.32 36.01
N ASN A 113 17.14 -21.09 36.94
CA ASN A 113 17.09 -22.55 36.83
C ASN A 113 16.26 -22.97 35.61
N THR A 114 16.90 -23.57 34.61
CA THR A 114 16.25 -24.12 33.43
C THR A 114 16.25 -25.64 33.46
N VAL A 115 15.21 -26.25 32.89
CA VAL A 115 15.12 -27.71 32.72
C VAL A 115 15.29 -28.01 31.24
N ASP A 116 16.25 -28.88 30.91
CA ASP A 116 16.45 -29.33 29.54
C ASP A 116 15.28 -30.23 29.10
N LYS A 117 14.47 -29.73 28.17
CA LYS A 117 13.37 -30.46 27.53
C LYS A 117 13.67 -30.84 26.08
N ALA A 118 14.93 -30.77 25.63
CA ALA A 118 15.31 -30.90 24.23
C ALA A 118 14.82 -32.20 23.57
N SER A 119 14.83 -33.33 24.29
CA SER A 119 14.34 -34.61 23.76
C SER A 119 12.83 -34.61 23.53
N VAL A 120 12.06 -34.09 24.48
CA VAL A 120 10.59 -33.98 24.39
C VAL A 120 10.21 -32.97 23.31
N THR A 121 10.83 -31.80 23.28
CA THR A 121 10.58 -30.79 22.26
C THR A 121 10.93 -31.31 20.87
N ARG A 122 12.06 -32.00 20.71
CA ARG A 122 12.45 -32.61 19.42
C ARG A 122 11.43 -33.66 18.99
N ALA A 123 10.98 -34.51 19.92
CA ALA A 123 9.94 -35.50 19.63
C ALA A 123 8.64 -34.83 19.13
N ILE A 124 8.18 -33.78 19.80
CA ILE A 124 6.97 -33.03 19.42
C ILE A 124 7.12 -32.36 18.04
N VAL A 125 8.25 -31.71 17.78
CA VAL A 125 8.49 -31.02 16.49
C VAL A 125 8.61 -32.02 15.33
N SER A 126 9.18 -33.20 15.59
CA SER A 126 9.28 -34.27 14.59
C SER A 126 7.99 -35.08 14.42
N ALA A 127 6.98 -34.86 15.26
CA ALA A 127 5.75 -35.62 15.20
C ALA A 127 4.98 -35.32 13.90
N PRO A 128 4.43 -36.34 13.22
CA PRO A 128 3.52 -36.14 12.11
C PRO A 128 2.34 -35.25 12.50
N GLN A 129 1.87 -34.42 11.57
CA GLN A 129 0.66 -33.63 11.78
C GLN A 129 -0.54 -34.56 11.94
N GLY A 130 -1.35 -34.31 12.96
CA GLY A 130 -2.57 -35.04 13.22
C GLY A 130 -3.39 -34.34 14.30
N ASP A 131 -4.68 -34.59 14.29
CA ASP A 131 -5.59 -34.11 15.32
C ASP A 131 -5.28 -34.89 16.60
N GLY A 132 -4.41 -34.34 17.44
CA GLY A 132 -4.05 -34.93 18.72
C GLY A 132 -5.30 -35.23 19.55
N ARG A 133 -5.22 -36.24 20.43
CA ARG A 133 -6.38 -36.70 21.23
C ARG A 133 -6.99 -35.62 22.15
N GLU A 134 -6.24 -34.58 22.46
CA GLU A 134 -6.55 -33.66 23.57
C GLU A 134 -7.02 -32.26 23.13
N ALA A 135 -6.80 -31.84 21.87
CA ALA A 135 -7.19 -30.49 21.44
C ALA A 135 -7.35 -30.36 19.91
N GLN A 136 -8.52 -29.87 19.49
CA GLN A 136 -8.79 -29.44 18.11
C GLN A 136 -9.15 -27.96 18.10
N ALA A 137 -8.58 -27.19 17.18
CA ALA A 137 -8.94 -25.79 16.96
C ALA A 137 -9.81 -25.69 15.70
N VAL A 138 -11.06 -25.24 15.85
CA VAL A 138 -11.93 -24.94 14.72
C VAL A 138 -11.60 -23.53 14.24
N ILE A 139 -11.19 -23.40 12.98
CA ILE A 139 -11.04 -22.09 12.32
C ILE A 139 -12.44 -21.49 12.24
N PRO A 140 -12.70 -20.29 12.80
CA PRO A 140 -13.96 -19.60 12.56
C PRO A 140 -14.09 -19.41 11.05
N SER A 141 -15.04 -20.10 10.42
CA SER A 141 -15.41 -19.78 9.05
C SER A 141 -15.90 -18.34 9.07
N ALA A 142 -15.30 -17.49 8.23
CA ALA A 142 -15.86 -16.18 7.97
C ALA A 142 -17.32 -16.42 7.54
N GLY A 143 -18.25 -16.07 8.43
CA GLY A 143 -19.67 -16.31 8.24
C GLY A 143 -20.08 -15.76 6.88
N GLY A 144 -20.56 -16.65 6.01
CA GLY A 144 -21.32 -16.23 4.85
C GLY A 144 -22.46 -15.35 5.34
N ALA A 145 -22.57 -14.17 4.75
CA ALA A 145 -23.72 -13.31 4.89
C ALA A 145 -24.95 -14.09 4.39
N THR A 146 -25.68 -14.74 5.31
CA THR A 146 -27.05 -15.18 5.07
C THR A 146 -27.95 -13.96 5.25
N THR A 147 -28.22 -13.27 4.15
CA THR A 147 -29.33 -12.32 4.05
C THR A 147 -30.63 -13.05 4.40
N PRO A 148 -31.41 -12.62 5.40
CA PRO A 148 -32.75 -13.17 5.59
C PRO A 148 -33.63 -12.68 4.43
N ALA A 149 -34.21 -13.63 3.71
CA ALA A 149 -35.29 -13.35 2.78
C ALA A 149 -36.54 -12.89 3.55
N THR A 150 -37.03 -11.70 3.25
CA THR A 150 -38.45 -11.34 3.31
C THR A 150 -38.70 -10.27 2.25
#